data_AF-A0A9E2RAT6-F1
#
_entry.id   AF-A0A9E2RAT6-F1
#
_cell.length_a   1.000
_cell.length_b   1.000
_cell.length_c   1.000
_cell.angle_alpha   90.00
_cell.angle_beta   90.00
_cell.angle_gamma   90.00
#
_symmetry.space_group_name_H-M   'P 1'
#
loop_
_entity.id
_entity.type
_entity.pdbx_description
1 polymer ?
#
loop_
_entity_poly.entity_id
_entity_poly.type
_entity_poly.pdbx_seq_one_letter_code
_entity_poly.pdbx_strand_id
1 'polypeptide(L)'
;MAKKAKKKAAKKVLKKKAAKKAVKKGGKNTAAKKKTAKKKGKRTTLYSSKGKKLYAVRNADGSFKDIQTYQRAHAADMRQTSAAEASTEATAG
;
A
#
# COMPACT_ATOMS: atom_id res chain seq x y z
N MET A 1 -4.15 -51.39 -20.67
CA MET A 1 -4.40 -51.03 -19.25
C MET A 1 -3.26 -50.22 -18.59
N ALA A 2 -2.46 -49.41 -19.31
CA ALA A 2 -1.33 -48.66 -18.71
C ALA A 2 -1.47 -47.11 -18.71
N LYS A 3 -2.48 -46.56 -19.40
CA LYS A 3 -2.70 -45.09 -19.47
C LYS A 3 -3.49 -44.53 -18.28
N LYS A 4 -4.17 -45.38 -17.50
CA LYS A 4 -4.99 -44.97 -16.33
C LYS A 4 -4.14 -44.74 -15.07
N ALA A 5 -2.98 -45.40 -14.96
CA ALA A 5 -2.04 -45.24 -13.85
C ALA A 5 -1.20 -43.95 -13.96
N LYS A 6 -0.70 -43.61 -15.16
CA LYS A 6 0.04 -42.34 -15.40
C LYS A 6 -0.83 -41.10 -15.19
N LYS A 7 -2.13 -41.16 -15.54
CA LYS A 7 -3.08 -40.05 -15.33
C LYS A 7 -3.41 -39.82 -13.85
N LYS A 8 -3.45 -40.89 -13.03
CA LYS A 8 -3.60 -40.77 -11.56
C LYS A 8 -2.34 -40.24 -10.88
N ALA A 9 -1.15 -40.60 -11.35
CA ALA A 9 0.11 -40.08 -10.82
C ALA A 9 0.30 -38.58 -11.12
N ALA A 10 0.01 -38.13 -12.35
CA ALA A 10 0.08 -36.72 -12.73
C ALA A 10 -0.92 -35.85 -11.93
N LYS A 11 -2.13 -36.38 -11.66
CA LYS A 11 -3.15 -35.67 -10.87
C LYS A 11 -2.78 -35.55 -9.38
N LYS A 12 -1.99 -36.50 -8.82
CA LYS A 12 -1.52 -36.45 -7.43
C LYS A 12 -0.33 -35.48 -7.24
N VAL A 13 0.55 -35.36 -8.24
CA VAL A 13 1.68 -34.40 -8.21
C VAL A 13 1.19 -32.95 -8.41
N LEU A 14 0.22 -32.72 -9.30
CA LEU A 14 -0.41 -31.40 -9.47
C LEU A 14 -1.21 -30.96 -8.24
N LYS A 15 -1.88 -31.89 -7.53
CA LYS A 15 -2.61 -31.59 -6.29
C LYS A 15 -1.68 -31.25 -5.12
N LYS A 16 -0.48 -31.83 -5.06
CA LYS A 16 0.55 -31.49 -4.04
C LYS A 16 1.25 -30.15 -4.35
N LYS A 17 1.39 -29.77 -5.63
CA LYS A 17 1.91 -28.45 -6.05
C LYS A 17 0.87 -27.32 -5.88
N ALA A 18 -0.42 -27.63 -6.02
CA ALA A 18 -1.51 -26.70 -5.69
C ALA A 18 -1.69 -26.53 -4.17
N ALA A 19 -1.51 -27.59 -3.36
CA ALA A 19 -1.56 -27.49 -1.90
C ALA A 19 -0.37 -26.70 -1.31
N LYS A 20 0.82 -26.79 -1.90
CA LYS A 20 1.99 -26.00 -1.46
C LYS A 20 1.98 -24.54 -1.94
N LYS A 21 1.16 -24.20 -2.95
CA LYS A 21 0.93 -22.82 -3.42
C LYS A 21 -0.26 -22.15 -2.72
N ALA A 22 -1.14 -22.92 -2.11
CA ALA A 22 -2.23 -22.43 -1.25
C ALA A 22 -1.78 -22.09 0.19
N VAL A 23 -0.65 -22.64 0.67
CA VAL A 23 -0.11 -22.31 2.01
C VAL A 23 0.69 -20.99 2.04
N LYS A 24 1.02 -20.39 0.88
CA LYS A 24 1.71 -19.07 0.84
C LYS A 24 0.81 -17.91 0.38
N LYS A 25 -0.49 -18.16 0.13
CA LYS A 25 -1.41 -17.13 -0.40
C LYS A 25 -2.85 -17.39 0.04
N GLY A 26 -3.14 -17.13 1.31
CA GLY A 26 -4.47 -17.16 1.91
C GLY A 26 -4.28 -17.10 3.43
N GLY A 27 -4.51 -15.99 4.12
CA GLY A 27 -5.74 -15.22 4.05
C GLY A 27 -6.36 -15.21 5.45
N LYS A 28 -5.66 -14.61 6.42
CA LYS A 28 -6.18 -14.15 7.71
C LYS A 28 -5.39 -12.87 8.01
N ASN A 29 -5.81 -11.71 7.52
CA ASN A 29 -6.73 -10.85 8.25
C ASN A 29 -7.49 -9.94 7.28
N THR A 30 -8.52 -10.44 6.61
CA THR A 30 -9.45 -9.60 5.83
C THR A 30 -10.64 -9.11 6.65
N ALA A 31 -10.92 -9.72 7.80
CA ALA A 31 -11.99 -9.26 8.72
C ALA A 31 -11.50 -8.28 9.80
N ALA A 32 -10.31 -8.49 10.39
CA ALA A 32 -9.73 -7.54 11.35
C ALA A 32 -9.17 -6.26 10.68
N LYS A 33 -8.75 -6.34 9.41
CA LYS A 33 -8.27 -5.20 8.61
C LYS A 33 -9.40 -4.27 8.13
N LYS A 34 -10.66 -4.70 8.25
CA LYS A 34 -11.83 -3.89 7.88
C LYS A 34 -12.21 -2.88 8.98
N LYS A 35 -11.78 -3.06 10.23
CA LYS A 35 -11.94 -2.07 11.32
C LYS A 35 -10.78 -1.08 11.45
N THR A 36 -9.64 -1.35 10.81
CA THR A 36 -8.58 -0.35 10.56
C THR A 36 -8.73 0.34 9.20
N ALA A 37 -9.85 0.11 8.52
CA ALA A 37 -10.23 0.89 7.36
C ALA A 37 -10.43 2.35 7.81
N LYS A 38 -9.53 3.21 7.32
CA LYS A 38 -9.65 4.68 7.32
C LYS A 38 -9.23 5.43 8.59
N LYS A 39 -8.20 4.98 9.33
CA LYS A 39 -7.37 5.97 10.03
C LYS A 39 -6.48 6.64 8.99
N LYS A 40 -6.81 7.89 8.59
CA LYS A 40 -5.95 8.72 7.72
C LYS A 40 -4.52 8.62 8.27
N GLY A 41 -3.56 8.28 7.41
CA GLY A 41 -2.17 8.16 7.82
C GLY A 41 -1.71 9.45 8.48
N LYS A 42 -1.06 9.34 9.64
CA LYS A 42 -0.61 10.53 10.38
C LYS A 42 0.57 11.14 9.65
N ARG A 43 0.51 12.45 9.39
CA ARG A 43 1.63 13.20 8.81
C ARG A 43 2.45 13.81 9.93
N THR A 44 3.76 13.61 9.90
CA THR A 44 4.69 14.08 10.92
C THR A 44 5.96 14.60 10.27
N THR A 45 6.57 15.62 10.85
CA THR A 45 7.91 16.08 10.45
C THR A 45 8.98 15.46 11.32
N LEU A 46 10.09 15.04 10.71
CA LEU A 46 11.26 14.50 11.39
C LEU A 46 12.54 14.94 10.67
N TYR A 47 13.71 14.66 11.23
CA TYR A 47 14.99 14.92 10.58
C TYR A 47 15.68 13.62 10.18
N SER A 48 16.29 13.60 9.00
CA SER A 48 17.19 12.53 8.58
C SER A 48 18.47 12.56 9.42
N SER A 49 19.26 11.47 9.39
CA SER A 49 20.59 11.42 9.98
C SER A 49 21.53 12.53 9.49
N LYS A 50 21.31 13.03 8.26
CA LYS A 50 22.07 14.14 7.67
C LYS A 50 21.46 15.52 7.95
N GLY A 51 20.54 15.64 8.91
CA GLY A 51 19.91 16.90 9.30
C GLY A 51 18.85 17.47 8.36
N LYS A 52 18.53 16.79 7.24
CA LYS A 52 17.44 17.24 6.34
C LYS A 52 16.07 17.03 6.97
N LYS A 53 15.20 18.05 6.94
CA LYS A 53 13.81 17.96 7.37
C LYS A 53 13.00 17.10 6.38
N LEU A 54 12.34 16.08 6.90
CA LEU A 54 11.53 15.13 6.15
C LEU A 54 10.07 15.24 6.56
N TYR A 55 9.21 14.99 5.59
CA TYR A 55 7.78 14.84 5.78
C TYR A 55 7.44 13.35 5.67
N ALA A 56 6.94 12.76 6.75
CA ALA A 56 6.67 11.32 6.85
C ALA A 56 5.17 11.05 7.06
N VAL A 57 4.62 10.15 6.26
CA VAL A 57 3.25 9.66 6.42
C VAL A 57 3.30 8.27 7.04
N ARG A 58 2.71 8.09 8.21
CA ARG A 58 2.69 6.80 8.92
C ARG A 58 1.34 6.11 8.78
N ASN A 59 1.38 4.81 8.54
CA ASN A 59 0.22 3.92 8.63
C ASN A 59 -0.16 3.69 10.11
N ALA A 60 -1.31 3.05 10.33
CA ALA A 60 -1.81 2.78 11.68
C ALA A 60 -0.93 1.80 12.48
N ASP A 61 -0.14 0.97 11.78
CA ASP A 61 0.84 0.04 12.36
C ASP A 61 2.20 0.69 12.65
N GLY A 62 2.34 2.00 12.42
CA GLY A 62 3.60 2.73 12.62
C GLY A 62 4.59 2.62 11.46
N SER A 63 4.30 1.82 10.43
CA SER A 63 5.11 1.76 9.21
C SER A 63 5.03 3.07 8.43
N PHE A 64 6.11 3.40 7.71
CA PHE A 64 6.09 4.53 6.79
C PHE A 64 5.33 4.14 5.52
N LYS A 65 4.31 4.92 5.19
CA LYS A 65 3.63 4.87 3.90
C LYS A 65 4.42 5.62 2.83
N ASP A 66 4.92 6.79 3.19
CA ASP A 66 5.70 7.67 2.31
C ASP A 66 6.65 8.53 3.15
N ILE A 67 7.80 8.86 2.57
CA ILE A 67 8.82 9.73 3.16
C ILE A 67 9.41 10.62 2.07
N GLN A 68 9.28 11.94 2.24
CA GLN A 68 9.79 12.93 1.30
C GLN A 68 10.58 14.02 2.02
N THR A 69 11.36 14.80 1.27
CA THR A 69 11.95 16.03 1.81
C THR A 69 10.85 17.07 2.04
N TYR A 70 10.96 17.82 3.13
CA TYR A 70 9.98 18.85 3.49
C TYR A 70 9.80 19.88 2.38
N GLN A 71 10.89 20.33 1.77
CA GLN A 71 10.88 21.33 0.69
C GLN A 71 10.02 20.89 -0.49
N ARG A 72 10.13 19.62 -0.91
CA ARG A 72 9.37 19.09 -2.05
C ARG A 72 7.89 18.98 -1.73
N ALA A 73 7.55 18.42 -0.58
CA ALA A 73 6.16 18.24 -0.17
C ALA A 73 5.46 19.60 0.00
N HIS A 74 6.12 20.54 0.68
CA HIS A 74 5.58 21.88 0.91
C HIS A 74 5.37 22.65 -0.40
N ALA A 75 6.33 22.59 -1.33
CA ALA A 75 6.17 23.23 -2.63
C ALA A 75 5.00 22.64 -3.44
N ALA A 76 4.77 21.32 -3.35
CA ALA A 76 3.64 20.69 -4.00
C ALA A 76 2.31 21.12 -3.37
N ASP A 77 2.23 21.18 -2.04
CA ASP A 77 1.03 21.62 -1.32
C ASP A 77 0.65 23.06 -1.70
N MET A 78 1.61 23.99 -1.73
CA MET A 78 1.35 25.37 -2.15
C MET A 78 0.85 25.50 -3.59
N ARG A 79 1.36 24.66 -4.51
CA ARG A 79 0.88 24.66 -5.90
C ARG A 79 -0.55 24.15 -6.01
N GLN A 80 -0.92 23.15 -5.20
CA GLN A 80 -2.27 22.62 -5.18
C GLN A 80 -3.27 23.62 -4.60
N THR A 81 -2.90 24.33 -3.53
CA THR A 81 -3.77 25.38 -2.97
C THR A 81 -3.94 26.53 -3.94
N SER A 82 -2.86 27.01 -4.56
CA SER A 82 -2.93 28.08 -5.57
C SER A 82 -3.77 27.68 -6.79
N ALA A 83 -3.64 26.44 -7.27
CA ALA A 83 -4.47 25.95 -8.37
C ALA A 83 -5.96 25.82 -7.96
N ALA A 84 -6.23 25.40 -6.72
CA ALA A 84 -7.59 25.34 -6.21
C ALA A 84 -8.22 26.73 -6.12
N GLU A 85 -7.49 27.72 -5.59
CA GLU A 85 -7.93 29.11 -5.50
C GLU A 85 -8.20 29.70 -6.90
N ALA A 86 -7.28 29.51 -7.85
CA ALA A 86 -7.48 29.94 -9.23
C ALA A 86 -8.68 29.26 -9.90
N SER A 87 -8.92 27.97 -9.61
CA SER A 87 -10.08 27.24 -10.14
C SER A 87 -11.41 27.70 -9.54
N THR A 88 -11.40 28.10 -8.26
CA THR A 88 -12.59 28.65 -7.60
C THR A 88 -12.92 30.04 -8.11
N GLU A 89 -11.92 30.89 -8.37
CA GLU A 89 -12.12 32.20 -9.01
C GLU A 89 -12.67 32.05 -10.44
N ALA A 90 -12.14 31.10 -11.22
CA ALA A 90 -12.59 30.86 -12.60
C ALA A 90 -14.03 30.30 -12.72
N THR A 91 -14.62 29.79 -11.64
CA THR A 91 -16.01 29.32 -11.60
C THR A 91 -16.96 30.35 -10.98
N ALA A 92 -16.44 31.34 -10.27
CA ALA A 92 -17.24 32.35 -9.56
C ALA A 92 -17.41 33.67 -10.33
N GLY A 93 -16.65 33.90 -11.41
CA GLY A 93 -16.78 35.03 -12.33
C GLY A 93 -17.46 34.63 -13.63
#